data_AF-A0A6J8B925-F1
#
_entry.id   AF-A0A6J8B925-F1
#
_cell.length_a   1.000
_cell.length_b   1.000
_cell.length_c   1.000
_cell.angle_alpha   90.00
_cell.angle_beta   90.00
_cell.angle_gamma   90.00
#
_symmetry.space_group_name_H-M   'P 1'
#
loop_
_entity.id
_entity.type
_entity.pdbx_description
1 polymer ?
#
loop_
_entity_poly.entity_id
_entity_poly.type
_entity_poly.pdbx_seq_one_letter_code
_entity_poly.pdbx_strand_id
1 'polypeptide(L)'
;MNSTVVPGLFGLNLNLMYVLDIPMVYDEIEALKIHLQVEHKCVHNVLNNMIAILKTKLPRLRCYAKENLEHILRENNNSLNALSDLEQIYKGLHRISDAERCKQRVEKIINSTQEEDMVNKAVCLLEQGYALVHDMSANIENIASSKLTDAHKLLQAEHQRSEKERRLVLQKCVFHNKQTISNLEQSIQCSRTNEYFLRKITALQ
;
A
#
# COMPACT_ATOMS: atom_id res chain seq x y z
N MET A 1 6.22 -19.55 11.50
CA MET A 1 4.86 -19.00 11.41
C MET A 1 4.65 -18.54 9.98
N ASN A 2 3.76 -19.18 9.22
CA ASN A 2 3.42 -18.74 7.87
C ASN A 2 2.65 -17.43 8.00
N SER A 3 3.25 -16.29 7.67
CA SER A 3 2.48 -15.06 7.51
C SER A 3 1.58 -15.25 6.29
N THR A 4 0.28 -15.43 6.54
CA THR A 4 -0.71 -15.51 5.46
C THR A 4 -0.80 -14.14 4.81
N VAL A 5 -0.21 -13.99 3.63
CA VAL A 5 -0.35 -12.78 2.83
C VAL A 5 -1.81 -12.68 2.42
N VAL A 6 -2.49 -11.61 2.85
CA VAL A 6 -3.85 -11.27 2.46
C VAL A 6 -3.77 -10.03 1.56
N PRO A 7 -3.89 -10.16 0.23
CA PRO A 7 -3.72 -9.04 -0.68
C PRO A 7 -4.91 -8.10 -0.77
N GLY A 8 -4.65 -6.92 -1.31
CA GLY A 8 -5.63 -5.85 -1.52
C GLY A 8 -5.54 -4.79 -0.43
N LEU A 9 -5.81 -3.54 -0.79
CA LEU A 9 -5.80 -2.43 0.15
C LEU A 9 -7.20 -2.16 0.73
N PHE A 10 -8.29 -2.61 0.06
CA PHE A 10 -9.64 -2.50 0.63
C PHE A 10 -9.78 -3.15 2.02
N GLY A 11 -9.04 -4.24 2.26
CA GLY A 11 -9.05 -4.98 3.54
C GLY A 11 -8.12 -4.40 4.62
N LEU A 12 -7.38 -3.32 4.34
CA LEU A 12 -6.40 -2.75 5.27
C LEU A 12 -6.99 -1.74 6.27
N ASN A 13 -8.30 -1.48 6.22
CA ASN A 13 -8.98 -0.51 7.09
C ASN A 13 -8.33 0.88 7.08
N LEU A 14 -7.87 1.33 5.92
CA LEU A 14 -7.27 2.65 5.74
C LEU A 14 -8.29 3.76 6.06
N ASN A 15 -7.88 4.84 6.72
CA ASN A 15 -8.62 6.08 6.94
C ASN A 15 -9.23 6.62 5.65
N LEU A 16 -8.52 6.49 4.53
CA LEU A 16 -9.03 6.84 3.20
C LEU A 16 -10.32 6.08 2.85
N MET A 17 -10.59 4.92 3.46
CA MET A 17 -11.85 4.16 3.33
C MET A 17 -13.01 4.80 4.11
N TYR A 18 -12.75 5.66 5.08
CA TYR A 18 -13.75 6.38 5.87
C TYR A 18 -13.94 7.84 5.45
N VAL A 19 -13.19 8.34 4.47
CA VAL A 19 -13.50 9.64 3.84
C VAL A 19 -14.84 9.54 3.13
N LEU A 20 -15.89 10.09 3.74
CA LEU A 20 -17.27 10.02 3.23
C LEU A 20 -17.66 11.23 2.38
N ASP A 21 -16.99 12.37 2.59
CA ASP A 21 -17.32 13.60 1.89
C ASP A 21 -16.68 13.65 0.49
N ILE A 22 -17.50 13.91 -0.53
CA ILE A 22 -17.10 13.83 -1.94
C ILE A 22 -15.96 14.81 -2.29
N PRO A 23 -15.98 16.10 -1.88
CA PRO A 23 -14.88 17.02 -2.11
C PRO A 23 -13.57 16.51 -1.49
N MET A 24 -13.62 15.98 -0.26
CA MET A 24 -12.44 15.42 0.39
C MET A 24 -11.85 14.23 -0.39
N VAL A 25 -12.70 13.40 -1.03
CA VAL A 25 -12.21 12.31 -1.90
C VAL A 25 -11.48 12.87 -3.13
N TYR A 26 -11.97 13.96 -3.73
CA TYR A 26 -11.28 14.61 -4.85
C TYR A 26 -9.94 15.22 -4.42
N ASP A 27 -9.91 15.92 -3.29
CA ASP A 27 -8.68 16.53 -2.75
C ASP A 27 -7.62 15.45 -2.48
N GLU A 28 -8.00 14.32 -1.89
CA GLU A 28 -7.10 13.21 -1.63
C GLU A 28 -6.58 12.56 -2.92
N ILE A 29 -7.43 12.41 -3.95
CA ILE A 29 -7.00 11.92 -5.26
C ILE A 29 -5.95 12.86 -5.87
N GLU A 30 -6.15 14.19 -5.78
CA GLU A 30 -5.19 15.16 -6.30
C GLU A 30 -3.89 15.17 -5.48
N ALA A 31 -3.96 15.06 -4.16
CA ALA A 31 -2.78 14.91 -3.30
C ALA A 31 -1.95 13.69 -3.72
N LEU A 32 -2.58 12.52 -3.88
CA LEU A 32 -1.89 11.30 -4.31
C LEU A 32 -1.30 11.42 -5.73
N LYS A 33 -1.94 12.16 -6.64
CA LYS A 33 -1.37 12.45 -7.98
C LYS A 33 -0.13 13.33 -7.89
N ILE A 34 -0.11 14.32 -7.00
CA ILE A 34 1.07 15.15 -6.75
C ILE A 34 2.20 14.27 -6.21
N HIS A 35 1.91 13.38 -5.25
CA HIS A 35 2.88 12.40 -4.76
C HIS A 35 3.43 11.52 -5.89
N LEU A 36 2.57 11.04 -6.80
CA LEU A 36 3.00 10.23 -7.95
C LEU A 36 4.05 10.94 -8.82
N GLN A 37 4.00 12.26 -8.94
CA GLN A 37 4.93 13.04 -9.77
C GLN A 37 6.32 13.20 -9.13
N VAL A 38 6.39 13.21 -7.79
CA VAL A 38 7.62 13.48 -7.05
C VAL A 38 8.25 12.22 -6.47
N GLU A 39 7.45 11.18 -6.25
CA GLU A 39 7.91 9.93 -5.64
C GLU A 39 8.61 9.00 -6.62
N HIS A 40 9.44 8.11 -6.09
CA HIS A 40 10.17 7.14 -6.88
C HIS A 40 9.20 6.12 -7.54
N LYS A 41 9.51 5.70 -8.78
CA LYS A 41 8.68 4.78 -9.56
C LYS A 41 8.26 3.49 -8.82
N CYS A 42 9.08 3.03 -7.87
CA CYS A 42 8.79 1.83 -7.09
C CYS A 42 7.56 1.93 -6.18
N VAL A 43 7.08 3.13 -5.84
CA VAL A 43 5.84 3.33 -5.06
C VAL A 43 4.66 3.77 -5.92
N HIS A 44 4.83 3.89 -7.24
CA HIS A 44 3.76 4.33 -8.13
C HIS A 44 2.59 3.35 -8.15
N ASN A 45 2.84 2.05 -8.03
CA ASN A 45 1.77 1.04 -8.00
C ASN A 45 0.87 1.21 -6.77
N VAL A 46 1.46 1.40 -5.57
CA VAL A 46 0.67 1.60 -4.34
C VAL A 46 -0.13 2.90 -4.41
N LEU A 47 0.47 4.00 -4.85
CA LEU A 47 -0.24 5.29 -5.01
C LEU A 47 -1.38 5.19 -6.03
N ASN A 48 -1.14 4.58 -7.20
CA ASN A 48 -2.18 4.37 -8.21
C ASN A 48 -3.30 3.45 -7.72
N ASN A 49 -2.98 2.47 -6.88
CA ASN A 49 -3.96 1.58 -6.27
C ASN A 49 -4.82 2.32 -5.22
N MET A 50 -4.21 3.14 -4.36
CA MET A 50 -4.93 4.03 -3.43
C MET A 50 -5.87 4.99 -4.18
N ILE A 51 -5.40 5.60 -5.27
CA ILE A 51 -6.24 6.44 -6.15
C ILE A 51 -7.41 5.63 -6.74
N ALA A 52 -7.18 4.39 -7.19
CA ALA A 52 -8.24 3.55 -7.73
C ALA A 52 -9.33 3.30 -6.67
N ILE A 53 -8.94 3.01 -5.44
CA ILE A 53 -9.87 2.78 -4.32
C ILE A 53 -10.70 4.02 -4.04
N LEU A 54 -10.09 5.20 -3.95
CA LEU A 54 -10.81 6.45 -3.76
C LEU A 54 -11.80 6.72 -4.91
N LYS A 55 -11.39 6.47 -6.16
CA LYS A 55 -12.29 6.58 -7.32
C LYS A 55 -13.53 5.68 -7.22
N THR A 56 -13.47 4.55 -6.52
CA THR A 56 -14.66 3.67 -6.35
C THR A 56 -15.78 4.30 -5.51
N LYS A 57 -15.41 5.25 -4.63
CA LYS A 57 -16.34 6.03 -3.81
C LYS A 57 -17.12 7.06 -4.62
N LEU A 58 -16.59 7.44 -5.78
CA LEU A 58 -17.18 8.42 -6.67
C LEU A 58 -17.94 7.66 -7.78
N PRO A 59 -19.29 7.69 -7.83
CA PRO A 59 -20.06 6.91 -8.80
C PRO A 59 -19.63 7.15 -10.26
N ARG A 60 -19.29 8.41 -10.59
CA ARG A 60 -18.83 8.80 -11.93
C ARG A 60 -17.42 8.32 -12.26
N LEU A 61 -16.61 7.93 -11.27
CA LEU A 61 -15.21 7.52 -11.47
C LEU A 61 -14.95 6.03 -11.30
N ARG A 62 -15.96 5.24 -10.97
CA ARG A 62 -15.80 3.79 -10.70
C ARG A 62 -15.25 3.02 -11.91
N CYS A 63 -15.57 3.43 -13.13
CA CYS A 63 -14.98 2.90 -14.37
C CYS A 63 -13.48 3.22 -14.47
N TYR A 64 -13.05 4.43 -14.11
CA TYR A 64 -11.63 4.82 -14.10
C TYR A 64 -10.84 4.14 -12.97
N ALA A 65 -11.48 3.69 -11.90
CA ALA A 65 -10.83 2.88 -10.86
C ALA A 65 -10.34 1.54 -11.43
N LYS A 66 -11.20 0.86 -12.21
CA LYS A 66 -10.85 -0.37 -12.92
C LYS A 66 -9.67 -0.15 -13.87
N GLU A 67 -9.71 0.90 -14.68
CA GLU A 67 -8.65 1.21 -15.66
C GLU A 67 -7.29 1.45 -15.00
N ASN A 68 -7.27 2.11 -13.83
CA ASN A 68 -6.06 2.28 -13.02
C ASN A 68 -5.44 0.93 -12.64
N LEU A 69 -6.25 -0.01 -12.12
CA LEU A 69 -5.75 -1.32 -11.71
C LEU A 69 -5.34 -2.19 -12.90
N GLU A 70 -6.09 -2.12 -14.01
CA GLU A 70 -5.69 -2.79 -15.26
C GLU A 70 -4.39 -2.24 -15.83
N HIS A 71 -4.10 -0.94 -15.64
CA HIS A 71 -2.81 -0.37 -15.99
C HIS A 71 -1.67 -0.95 -15.15
N ILE A 72 -1.83 -1.04 -13.82
CA ILE A 72 -0.86 -1.70 -12.94
C ILE A 72 -0.61 -3.14 -13.41
N LEU A 73 -1.68 -3.88 -13.75
CA LEU A 73 -1.59 -5.27 -14.21
C LEU A 73 -0.97 -5.43 -15.61
N ARG A 74 -0.88 -4.36 -16.42
CA ARG A 74 -0.11 -4.39 -17.67
C ARG A 74 1.39 -4.30 -17.41
N GLU A 75 1.80 -3.59 -16.37
CA GLU A 75 3.22 -3.44 -16.01
C GLU A 75 3.72 -4.56 -15.10
N ASN A 76 2.87 -5.02 -14.17
CA ASN A 76 3.11 -6.16 -13.32
C ASN A 76 1.85 -7.05 -13.30
N ASN A 77 1.84 -8.06 -14.17
CA ASN A 77 0.71 -8.97 -14.31
C ASN A 77 0.35 -9.71 -13.02
N ASN A 78 1.29 -9.86 -12.09
CA ASN A 78 1.17 -10.64 -10.86
C ASN A 78 1.10 -9.76 -9.61
N SER A 79 0.78 -8.47 -9.75
CA SER A 79 0.51 -7.59 -8.61
C SER A 79 -0.69 -8.11 -7.81
N LEU A 80 -0.39 -8.73 -6.67
CA LEU A 80 -1.39 -9.35 -5.78
C LEU A 80 -2.40 -8.32 -5.25
N ASN A 81 -1.94 -7.12 -4.89
CA ASN A 81 -2.84 -6.05 -4.43
C ASN A 81 -3.79 -5.61 -5.55
N ALA A 82 -3.26 -5.32 -6.75
CA ALA A 82 -4.10 -4.90 -7.86
C ALA A 82 -5.09 -5.99 -8.31
N LEU A 83 -4.71 -7.27 -8.29
CA LEU A 83 -5.62 -8.38 -8.58
C LEU A 83 -6.77 -8.45 -7.57
N SER A 84 -6.46 -8.37 -6.27
CA SER A 84 -7.45 -8.43 -5.18
C SER A 84 -8.39 -7.22 -5.19
N ASP A 85 -7.85 -6.02 -5.36
CA ASP A 85 -8.66 -4.80 -5.42
C ASP A 85 -9.54 -4.78 -6.69
N LEU A 86 -9.05 -5.33 -7.81
CA LEU A 86 -9.82 -5.45 -9.05
C LEU A 86 -10.94 -6.51 -8.94
N GLU A 87 -10.70 -7.62 -8.22
CA GLU A 87 -11.76 -8.59 -7.87
C GLU A 87 -12.92 -7.88 -7.16
N GLN A 88 -12.62 -7.06 -6.15
CA GLN A 88 -13.64 -6.33 -5.40
C GLN A 88 -14.40 -5.33 -6.27
N ILE A 89 -13.71 -4.59 -7.14
CA ILE A 89 -14.35 -3.69 -8.11
C ILE A 89 -15.27 -4.49 -9.06
N TYR A 90 -14.81 -5.62 -9.57
CA TYR A 90 -15.64 -6.46 -10.46
C TYR A 90 -16.89 -7.01 -9.77
N LYS A 91 -16.78 -7.42 -8.51
CA LYS A 91 -17.97 -7.81 -7.72
C LYS A 91 -18.96 -6.65 -7.60
N GLY A 92 -18.48 -5.45 -7.31
CA GLY A 92 -19.32 -4.24 -7.24
C GLY A 92 -19.94 -3.79 -8.58
N LEU A 93 -19.40 -4.27 -9.70
CA LEU A 93 -19.91 -4.06 -11.06
C LEU A 93 -20.72 -5.26 -11.59
N HIS A 94 -21.02 -6.26 -10.75
CA HIS A 94 -21.69 -7.51 -11.14
C HIS A 94 -20.97 -8.32 -12.24
N ARG A 95 -19.66 -8.13 -12.41
CA ARG A 95 -18.80 -8.88 -13.34
C ARG A 95 -18.19 -10.11 -12.67
N ILE A 96 -19.04 -11.06 -12.28
CA ILE A 96 -18.68 -12.18 -11.41
C ILE A 96 -17.58 -13.07 -12.02
N SER A 97 -17.65 -13.37 -13.32
CA SER A 97 -16.64 -14.19 -14.00
C SER A 97 -15.25 -13.56 -13.99
N ASP A 98 -15.17 -12.23 -14.09
CA ASP A 98 -13.89 -11.52 -14.05
C ASP A 98 -13.34 -11.45 -12.62
N ALA A 99 -14.21 -11.25 -11.63
CA ALA A 99 -13.84 -11.31 -10.23
C ALA A 99 -13.25 -12.68 -9.87
N GLU A 100 -13.91 -13.77 -10.30
CA GLU A 100 -13.45 -15.13 -10.05
C GLU A 100 -12.09 -15.40 -10.72
N ARG A 101 -11.85 -14.86 -11.92
CA ARG A 101 -10.54 -14.96 -12.58
C ARG A 101 -9.44 -14.24 -11.79
N CYS A 102 -9.72 -13.05 -11.24
CA CYS A 102 -8.76 -12.36 -10.38
C CYS A 102 -8.46 -13.19 -9.12
N LYS A 103 -9.50 -13.69 -8.45
CA LYS A 103 -9.38 -14.53 -7.25
C LYS A 103 -8.51 -15.76 -7.47
N GLN A 104 -8.78 -16.53 -8.54
CA GLN A 104 -8.02 -17.73 -8.88
C GLN A 104 -6.53 -17.42 -9.13
N ARG A 105 -6.23 -16.27 -9.74
CA ARG A 105 -4.84 -15.84 -9.95
C ARG A 105 -4.16 -15.48 -8.63
N VAL A 106 -4.84 -14.78 -7.74
CA VAL A 106 -4.36 -14.48 -6.39
C VAL A 106 -4.05 -15.78 -5.63
N GLU A 107 -5.00 -16.72 -5.60
CA GLU A 107 -4.85 -18.01 -4.91
C GLU A 107 -3.68 -18.82 -5.48
N LYS A 108 -3.51 -18.83 -6.81
CA LYS A 108 -2.38 -19.50 -7.46
C LYS A 108 -1.04 -18.93 -6.98
N ILE A 109 -0.89 -17.61 -6.98
CA ILE A 109 0.36 -16.94 -6.58
C ILE A 109 0.61 -17.12 -5.08
N ILE A 110 -0.40 -16.94 -4.22
CA ILE A 110 -0.28 -17.10 -2.76
C ILE A 110 0.17 -18.52 -2.39
N ASN A 111 -0.34 -19.55 -3.06
CA ASN A 111 -0.02 -20.94 -2.77
C ASN A 111 1.26 -21.44 -3.48
N SER A 112 1.81 -20.66 -4.41
CA SER A 112 3.04 -20.99 -5.12
C SER A 112 4.27 -20.81 -4.24
N THR A 113 5.27 -21.68 -4.40
CA THR A 113 6.59 -21.56 -3.76
C THR A 113 7.68 -21.20 -4.78
N GLN A 114 7.29 -20.78 -5.98
CA GLN A 114 8.23 -20.31 -7.00
C GLN A 114 8.83 -18.97 -6.54
N GLU A 115 10.12 -18.76 -6.84
CA GLU A 115 10.87 -17.56 -6.41
C GLU A 115 10.17 -16.26 -6.83
N GLU A 116 9.71 -16.17 -8.07
CA GLU A 116 8.99 -15.00 -8.59
C GLU A 116 7.70 -14.70 -7.80
N ASP A 117 6.93 -15.73 -7.45
CA ASP A 117 5.70 -15.58 -6.68
C ASP A 117 5.97 -15.20 -5.22
N MET A 118 7.09 -15.65 -4.66
CA MET A 118 7.56 -15.24 -3.34
C MET A 118 7.98 -13.76 -3.34
N VAL A 119 8.63 -13.29 -4.41
CA VAL A 119 8.90 -11.86 -4.60
C VAL A 119 7.60 -11.07 -4.71
N ASN A 120 6.62 -11.55 -5.48
CA ASN A 120 5.31 -10.88 -5.61
C ASN A 120 4.58 -10.78 -4.25
N LYS A 121 4.68 -11.80 -3.39
CA LYS A 121 4.17 -11.76 -2.01
C LYS A 121 4.87 -10.71 -1.15
N ALA A 122 6.19 -10.62 -1.25
CA ALA A 122 6.95 -9.60 -0.52
C ALA A 122 6.60 -8.17 -1.00
N VAL A 123 6.52 -7.97 -2.32
CA VAL A 123 6.10 -6.69 -2.91
C VAL A 123 4.70 -6.32 -2.45
N CYS A 124 3.77 -7.27 -2.43
CA CYS A 124 2.43 -7.06 -1.89
C CYS A 124 2.47 -6.50 -0.47
N LEU A 125 3.22 -7.12 0.44
CA LEU A 125 3.36 -6.66 1.82
C LEU A 125 4.07 -5.30 1.94
N LEU A 126 5.07 -5.02 1.10
CA LEU A 126 5.74 -3.71 1.05
C LEU A 126 4.76 -2.60 0.65
N GLU A 127 3.98 -2.82 -0.40
CA GLU A 127 2.95 -1.88 -0.85
C GLU A 127 1.89 -1.66 0.24
N GLN A 128 1.44 -2.72 0.92
CA GLN A 128 0.50 -2.59 2.04
C GLN A 128 1.09 -1.78 3.20
N GLY A 129 2.35 -2.05 3.56
CA GLY A 129 3.06 -1.30 4.59
C GLY A 129 3.18 0.19 4.23
N TYR A 130 3.50 0.48 2.96
CA TYR A 130 3.55 1.87 2.48
C TYR A 130 2.18 2.55 2.53
N ALA A 131 1.12 1.89 2.07
CA ALA A 131 -0.24 2.45 2.12
C ALA A 131 -0.67 2.77 3.56
N LEU A 132 -0.37 1.89 4.51
CA LEU A 132 -0.63 2.07 5.94
C LEU A 132 0.16 3.26 6.52
N VAL A 133 1.44 3.40 6.17
CA VAL A 133 2.26 4.56 6.61
C VAL A 133 1.71 5.86 6.02
N HIS A 134 1.32 5.86 4.75
CA HIS A 134 0.79 7.06 4.09
C HIS A 134 -0.55 7.52 4.69
N ASP A 135 -1.36 6.58 5.17
CA ASP A 135 -2.73 6.82 5.64
C ASP A 135 -2.81 7.25 7.13
N MET A 136 -1.65 7.34 7.82
CA MET A 136 -1.39 7.87 9.17
C MET A 136 -2.60 8.02 10.12
N SER A 137 -2.94 6.94 10.83
CA SER A 137 -3.41 7.05 12.23
C SER A 137 -2.46 6.31 13.17
N ALA A 138 -2.34 6.77 14.43
CA ALA A 138 -1.40 6.25 15.41
C ALA A 138 -1.53 4.73 15.69
N ASN A 139 -2.69 4.12 15.42
CA ASN A 139 -2.91 2.68 15.58
C ASN A 139 -2.41 1.84 14.38
N ILE A 140 -2.10 2.48 13.25
CA ILE A 140 -1.71 1.81 12.00
C ILE A 140 -0.19 1.51 11.96
N GLU A 141 0.62 2.19 12.77
CA GLU A 141 2.09 2.04 12.79
C GLU A 141 2.55 0.60 13.10
N ASN A 142 1.92 -0.05 14.08
CA ASN A 142 2.25 -1.43 14.44
C ASN A 142 1.91 -2.41 13.30
N ILE A 143 0.81 -2.17 12.58
CA ILE A 143 0.38 -3.00 11.45
C ILE A 143 1.34 -2.80 10.27
N ALA A 144 1.69 -1.55 9.96
CA ALA A 144 2.65 -1.21 8.92
C ALA A 144 4.02 -1.85 9.19
N SER A 145 4.54 -1.71 10.42
CA SER A 145 5.80 -2.31 10.85
C SER A 145 5.79 -3.85 10.71
N SER A 146 4.69 -4.49 11.10
CA SER A 146 4.53 -5.95 10.91
C SER A 146 4.57 -6.34 9.44
N LYS A 147 3.84 -5.63 8.55
CA LYS A 147 3.83 -5.90 7.10
C LYS A 147 5.22 -5.75 6.48
N LEU A 148 5.93 -4.68 6.82
CA LEU A 148 7.29 -4.43 6.34
C LEU A 148 8.28 -5.48 6.85
N THR A 149 8.14 -5.90 8.12
CA THR A 149 8.96 -6.95 8.72
C THR A 149 8.75 -8.29 8.02
N ASP A 150 7.50 -8.67 7.74
CA ASP A 150 7.22 -9.93 7.05
C ASP A 150 7.65 -9.90 5.58
N ALA A 151 7.51 -8.76 4.90
CA ALA A 151 8.07 -8.57 3.57
C ALA A 151 9.60 -8.77 3.58
N HIS A 152 10.27 -8.20 4.58
CA HIS A 152 11.71 -8.36 4.74
C HIS A 152 12.11 -9.81 4.96
N LYS A 153 11.38 -10.56 5.81
CA LYS A 153 11.61 -11.99 6.03
C LYS A 153 11.45 -12.80 4.75
N LEU A 154 10.43 -12.53 3.93
CA LEU A 154 10.24 -13.23 2.65
C LEU A 154 11.41 -12.97 1.69
N LEU A 155 11.81 -11.70 1.55
CA LEU A 155 12.97 -11.35 0.73
C LEU A 155 14.29 -11.91 1.30
N GLN A 156 14.38 -12.09 2.62
CA GLN A 156 15.51 -12.73 3.28
C GLN A 156 15.52 -14.26 3.10
N ALA A 157 14.36 -14.91 3.04
CA ALA A 157 14.28 -16.35 2.77
C ALA A 157 14.74 -16.67 1.33
N GLU A 158 14.35 -15.83 0.37
CA GLU A 158 14.86 -15.92 -1.01
C GLU A 158 16.31 -15.38 -1.13
N HIS A 159 16.87 -14.74 -0.09
CA HIS A 159 18.26 -14.25 -0.03
C HIS A 159 19.30 -15.31 -0.29
N GLN A 160 18.99 -16.52 0.17
CA GLN A 160 19.88 -17.64 0.08
C GLN A 160 19.94 -18.21 -1.35
N ARG A 161 19.28 -17.59 -2.35
CA ARG A 161 19.17 -18.11 -3.73
C ARG A 161 19.67 -17.21 -4.88
N SER A 162 19.75 -15.87 -4.78
CA SER A 162 20.20 -15.02 -5.93
C SER A 162 20.60 -13.59 -5.54
N GLU A 163 21.82 -13.12 -5.85
CA GLU A 163 22.40 -11.82 -5.37
C GLU A 163 22.19 -10.60 -6.29
N LYS A 164 21.93 -10.78 -7.59
CA LYS A 164 22.22 -9.72 -8.59
C LYS A 164 21.10 -8.68 -8.78
N GLU A 165 19.83 -9.08 -8.63
CA GLU A 165 18.68 -8.18 -8.81
C GLU A 165 18.35 -7.37 -7.53
N ARG A 166 18.97 -7.74 -6.41
CA ARG A 166 18.68 -7.20 -5.08
C ARG A 166 19.21 -5.84 -4.77
N ARG A 167 20.40 -5.50 -5.26
CA ARG A 167 21.00 -4.21 -4.91
C ARG A 167 20.14 -3.05 -5.39
N LEU A 168 19.34 -3.22 -6.43
CA LEU A 168 18.54 -2.13 -6.97
C LEU A 168 17.23 -1.89 -6.20
N VAL A 169 16.56 -2.96 -5.76
CA VAL A 169 15.22 -2.88 -5.13
C VAL A 169 15.33 -2.69 -3.61
N LEU A 170 16.17 -3.48 -2.92
CA LEU A 170 16.32 -3.39 -1.47
C LEU A 170 17.03 -2.10 -1.05
N GLN A 171 18.06 -1.67 -1.78
CA GLN A 171 18.81 -0.45 -1.41
C GLN A 171 17.95 0.81 -1.55
N LYS A 172 16.95 0.82 -2.44
CA LYS A 172 16.05 1.96 -2.64
C LYS A 172 14.83 1.92 -1.72
N CYS A 173 14.18 0.76 -1.55
CA CYS A 173 13.06 0.63 -0.61
C CYS A 173 13.52 0.80 0.86
N VAL A 174 14.72 0.31 1.23
CA VAL A 174 15.26 0.49 2.58
C VAL A 174 15.80 1.90 2.80
N PHE A 175 16.37 2.56 1.78
CA PHE A 175 16.83 3.95 1.90
C PHE A 175 15.64 4.91 2.07
N HIS A 176 14.60 4.77 1.25
CA HIS A 176 13.38 5.57 1.40
C HIS A 176 12.68 5.23 2.71
N ASN A 177 12.55 3.96 3.10
CA ASN A 177 11.96 3.62 4.41
C ASN A 177 12.81 4.09 5.60
N LYS A 178 14.15 4.09 5.55
CA LYS A 178 14.97 4.67 6.62
C LYS A 178 14.84 6.18 6.69
N GLN A 179 14.76 6.86 5.55
CA GLN A 179 14.52 8.30 5.49
C GLN A 179 13.11 8.63 5.99
N THR A 180 12.10 7.87 5.57
CA THR A 180 10.71 8.01 6.01
C THR A 180 10.56 7.69 7.50
N ILE A 181 11.20 6.63 8.00
CA ILE A 181 11.25 6.31 9.45
C ILE A 181 12.00 7.40 10.23
N SER A 182 13.14 7.89 9.73
CA SER A 182 13.89 8.98 10.38
C SER A 182 13.13 10.31 10.36
N ASN A 183 12.40 10.61 9.28
CA ASN A 183 11.55 11.79 9.16
C ASN A 183 10.28 11.64 10.03
N LEU A 184 9.75 10.43 10.17
CA LEU A 184 8.67 10.09 11.11
C LEU A 184 9.13 10.26 12.55
N GLU A 185 10.31 9.76 12.92
CA GLU A 185 10.91 9.96 14.24
C GLU A 185 11.12 11.46 14.54
N GLN A 186 11.58 12.26 13.57
CA GLN A 186 11.71 13.70 13.71
C GLN A 186 10.36 14.43 13.81
N SER A 187 9.35 14.03 13.03
CA SER A 187 8.00 14.61 13.09
C SER A 187 7.29 14.26 14.42
N ILE A 188 7.49 13.05 14.94
CA ILE A 188 7.05 12.60 16.26
C ILE A 188 7.75 13.40 17.37
N GLN A 189 9.06 13.65 17.23
CA GLN A 189 9.80 14.50 18.16
C GLN A 189 9.24 15.93 18.17
N CYS A 190 8.96 16.49 16.99
CA CYS A 190 8.47 17.87 16.82
C CYS A 190 7.04 18.05 17.38
N SER A 191 6.15 17.09 17.13
CA SER A 191 4.78 17.06 17.66
C SER A 191 4.73 16.88 19.18
N ARG A 192 5.59 16.03 19.77
CA ARG A 192 5.73 15.90 21.23
C ARG A 192 6.25 17.16 21.92
N THR A 193 7.16 17.91 21.28
CA THR A 193 7.57 19.24 21.77
C THR A 193 6.43 20.26 21.72
N ASN A 194 5.61 20.26 20.67
CA ASN A 194 4.44 21.15 20.59
C ASN A 194 3.39 20.82 21.65
N GLU A 195 3.13 19.53 21.92
CA GLU A 195 2.20 19.11 22.97
C GLU A 195 2.73 19.45 24.39
N TYR A 196 4.05 19.35 24.61
CA TYR A 196 4.71 19.78 25.85
C TYR A 196 4.63 21.30 26.05
N PHE A 197 4.85 22.09 25.00
CA PHE A 197 4.72 23.56 25.05
C PHE A 197 3.26 23.99 25.28
N LEU A 198 2.30 23.35 24.62
CA LEU A 198 0.87 23.61 24.82
C LEU A 198 0.44 23.30 26.25
N ARG A 199 0.83 22.15 26.83
CA ARG A 199 0.53 21.82 28.23
C ARG A 199 1.16 22.80 29.24
N LYS A 200 2.35 23.33 28.93
CA LYS A 200 3.01 24.35 29.78
C LYS A 200 2.31 25.71 29.71
N ILE A 201 1.74 26.07 28.56
CA ILE A 201 0.96 27.29 28.38
C ILE A 201 -0.40 27.17 29.11
N THR A 202 -1.06 26.01 29.05
CA THR A 202 -2.34 25.78 29.75
C THR A 202 -2.19 25.67 31.27
N ALA A 203 -1.01 25.32 31.79
CA ALA A 203 -0.72 25.27 33.22
C ALA A 203 -0.34 26.64 33.84
N LEU A 204 -0.23 27.69 33.02
CA LEU A 204 0.10 29.06 33.44
C LEU A 204 -1.12 30.01 33.37
N GLN A 205 -2.32 29.47 33.10
CA GLN A 205 -3.62 30.17 33.16
C GLN A 205 -4.40 29.68 34.37
#